data_AF-A0A3D5J7R9-F1
#
_entry.id   AF-A0A3D5J7R9-F1
#
_cell.length_a   1.000
_cell.length_b   1.000
_cell.length_c   1.000
_cell.angle_alpha   90.00
_cell.angle_beta   90.00
_cell.angle_gamma   90.00
#
_symmetry.space_group_name_H-M   'P 1'
#
loop_
_entity.id
_entity.type
_entity.pdbx_description
1 polymer ?
#
loop_
_entity_poly.entity_id
_entity_poly.type
_entity_poly.pdbx_seq_one_letter_code
_entity_poly.pdbx_strand_id
1 'polypeptide(L)'
;MYRSIQQFIENLDITKISEDRKINLEDFIGFIAQKLKSKETVNLNFICTHNSRRSHFSQIWAQTIAEFLGIKTIKSYSGGTEATAVYPSVLKAFQSVGFSLGRLSENE
;
A
#
# COMPACT_ATOMS: atom_id res chain seq x y z
N MET A 1 3.85 0.93 14.94
CA MET A 1 2.54 1.12 14.26
C MET A 1 1.50 1.55 15.29
N TYR A 2 0.57 2.46 14.95
CA TYR A 2 -0.52 2.87 15.85
C TYR A 2 -1.54 1.75 16.06
N ARG A 3 -2.12 1.65 17.27
CA ARG A 3 -3.09 0.59 17.64
C ARG A 3 -4.33 0.57 16.74
N SER A 4 -4.85 1.73 16.34
CA SER A 4 -6.02 1.82 15.47
C SER A 4 -5.77 1.19 14.10
N ILE A 5 -4.57 1.36 13.56
CA ILE A 5 -4.17 0.78 12.26
C ILE A 5 -4.02 -0.73 12.39
N GLN A 6 -3.41 -1.22 13.48
CA GLN A 6 -3.32 -2.67 13.76
C GLN A 6 -4.72 -3.29 13.83
N GLN A 7 -5.61 -2.71 14.64
CA GLN A 7 -6.99 -3.16 14.77
C GLN A 7 -7.75 -3.12 13.45
N PHE A 8 -7.52 -2.11 12.61
CA PHE A 8 -8.13 -2.06 11.29
C PHE A 8 -7.69 -3.24 10.42
N ILE A 9 -6.38 -3.55 10.40
CA ILE A 9 -5.81 -4.66 9.63
C ILE A 9 -6.33 -6.00 10.15
N GLU A 10 -6.37 -6.21 11.46
CA GLU A 10 -6.85 -7.43 12.11
C GLU A 10 -8.34 -7.70 11.82
N ASN A 11 -9.13 -6.64 11.62
CA ASN A 11 -10.57 -6.73 11.30
C ASN A 11 -10.86 -6.80 9.79
N LEU A 12 -9.84 -6.87 8.93
CA LEU A 12 -10.06 -7.03 7.49
C LEU A 12 -10.64 -8.42 7.20
N ASP A 13 -11.83 -8.42 6.60
CA ASP A 13 -12.44 -9.64 6.10
C ASP A 13 -11.82 -10.03 4.75
N ILE A 14 -10.73 -10.80 4.81
CA ILE A 14 -10.02 -11.32 3.64
C ILE A 14 -10.81 -12.40 2.89
N THR A 15 -11.88 -12.93 3.47
CA THR A 15 -12.74 -13.94 2.82
C THR A 15 -13.53 -13.36 1.66
N LYS A 16 -13.67 -12.02 1.60
CA LYS A 16 -14.30 -11.28 0.49
C LYS A 16 -13.48 -11.24 -0.79
N ILE A 17 -12.22 -11.66 -0.77
CA ILE A 17 -11.38 -11.73 -1.97
C ILE A 17 -11.81 -12.96 -2.80
N SER A 18 -12.32 -12.73 -4.01
CA SER A 18 -12.78 -13.81 -4.88
C SER A 18 -11.65 -14.76 -5.30
N GLU A 19 -12.00 -16.01 -5.59
CA GLU A 19 -11.03 -16.99 -6.09
C GLU A 19 -10.38 -16.55 -7.41
N ASP A 20 -11.15 -15.99 -8.34
CA ASP A 20 -10.61 -15.40 -9.58
C ASP A 20 -9.55 -14.34 -9.30
N ARG A 21 -9.73 -13.53 -8.24
CA ARG A 21 -8.74 -12.52 -7.86
C ARG A 21 -7.47 -13.16 -7.30
N LYS A 22 -7.58 -14.23 -6.53
CA LYS A 22 -6.43 -14.97 -6.00
C LYS A 22 -5.64 -15.61 -7.14
N ILE A 23 -6.32 -16.28 -8.07
CA ILE A 23 -5.70 -16.89 -9.27
C ILE A 23 -4.92 -15.83 -10.07
N ASN A 24 -5.53 -14.68 -10.34
CA ASN A 24 -4.89 -13.58 -11.07
C ASN A 24 -3.66 -12.97 -10.34
N LEU A 25 -3.50 -13.24 -9.04
CA LEU A 25 -2.39 -12.73 -8.23
C LEU A 25 -1.28 -13.78 -8.01
N GLU A 26 -1.44 -15.02 -8.48
CA GLU A 26 -0.45 -16.09 -8.27
C GLU A 26 0.95 -15.71 -8.78
N ASP A 27 1.07 -15.19 -10.00
CA ASP A 27 2.37 -14.78 -10.55
C ASP A 27 3.02 -13.66 -9.72
N PHE A 28 2.20 -12.72 -9.24
CA PHE A 28 2.66 -11.63 -8.39
C PHE A 28 3.13 -12.12 -7.02
N ILE A 29 2.39 -13.06 -6.42
CA ILE A 29 2.75 -13.72 -5.17
C ILE A 29 4.04 -14.51 -5.35
N GLY A 30 4.17 -15.28 -6.43
CA GLY A 30 5.36 -16.06 -6.76
C GLY A 30 6.61 -15.19 -6.86
N PHE A 31 6.54 -14.06 -7.57
CA PHE A 31 7.63 -13.09 -7.67
C PHE A 31 8.07 -12.56 -6.30
N ILE A 32 7.10 -12.14 -5.46
CA ILE A 32 7.40 -11.63 -4.11
C ILE A 32 8.03 -12.74 -3.26
N ALA A 33 7.40 -13.92 -3.21
CA ALA A 33 7.85 -15.04 -2.39
C ALA A 33 9.27 -15.47 -2.76
N GLN A 34 9.60 -15.54 -4.06
CA GLN A 34 10.93 -15.84 -4.53
C GLN A 34 11.96 -14.82 -4.03
N LYS A 35 11.68 -13.52 -4.16
CA LYS A 35 12.58 -12.47 -3.69
C LYS A 35 12.75 -12.48 -2.18
N LEU A 36 11.67 -12.70 -1.42
CA LEU A 36 11.75 -12.83 0.04
C LEU A 36 12.61 -14.01 0.45
N LYS A 37 12.47 -15.17 -0.22
CA LYS A 37 13.31 -16.36 0.01
C LYS A 37 14.79 -16.08 -0.27
N SER A 38 15.09 -15.31 -1.32
CA SER A 38 16.44 -14.86 -1.65
C SER A 38 16.95 -13.71 -0.78
N LYS A 39 16.16 -13.24 0.20
CA LYS A 39 16.46 -12.06 1.05
C LYS A 39 16.72 -10.78 0.24
N GLU A 40 16.13 -10.70 -0.95
CA GLU A 40 16.22 -9.53 -1.81
C GLU A 40 15.19 -8.47 -1.42
N THR A 41 15.48 -7.21 -1.79
CA THR A 41 14.49 -6.14 -1.69
C THR A 41 13.43 -6.32 -2.78
N VAL A 42 12.15 -6.21 -2.38
CA VAL A 42 11.00 -6.19 -3.27
C VAL A 42 10.57 -4.74 -3.45
N ASN A 43 10.74 -4.21 -4.65
CA ASN A 43 10.26 -2.86 -5.00
C ASN A 43 8.92 -2.98 -5.71
N LEU A 44 7.85 -2.48 -5.09
CA LEU A 44 6.50 -2.44 -5.65
C LEU A 44 6.19 -1.03 -6.14
N ASN A 45 5.87 -0.87 -7.43
CA ASN A 45 5.48 0.42 -7.99
C ASN A 45 4.02 0.36 -8.46
N PHE A 46 3.15 1.14 -7.81
CA PHE A 46 1.74 1.19 -8.15
C PHE A 46 1.45 2.37 -9.07
N ILE A 47 0.97 2.09 -10.28
CA ILE A 47 0.71 3.11 -11.30
C ILE A 47 -0.78 3.32 -11.48
N CYS A 48 -1.22 4.59 -11.49
CA CYS A 48 -2.53 4.99 -12.00
C CYS A 48 -2.40 6.30 -12.78
N THR A 49 -3.33 6.62 -13.68
CA THR A 49 -3.20 7.77 -14.61
C THR A 49 -2.69 9.05 -13.95
N HIS A 50 -3.38 9.55 -12.92
CA HIS A 50 -3.09 10.86 -12.35
C HIS A 50 -2.20 10.85 -11.10
N ASN A 51 -1.74 9.67 -10.68
CA ASN A 51 -1.18 9.42 -9.35
C ASN A 51 -2.07 9.85 -8.16
N SER A 52 -3.22 10.50 -8.34
CA SER A 52 -3.88 11.25 -7.25
C SER A 52 -4.66 10.41 -6.22
N ARG A 53 -4.96 9.14 -6.54
CA ARG A 53 -5.89 8.30 -5.76
C ARG A 53 -5.41 6.86 -5.57
N ARG A 54 -5.73 5.99 -6.54
CA ARG A 54 -5.60 4.53 -6.42
C ARG A 54 -4.17 4.08 -6.13
N SER A 55 -3.19 4.65 -6.83
CA SER A 55 -1.78 4.33 -6.64
C SER A 55 -1.28 4.71 -5.24
N HIS A 56 -1.73 5.83 -4.67
CA HIS A 56 -1.44 6.20 -3.28
C HIS A 56 -2.05 5.23 -2.28
N PHE A 57 -3.31 4.81 -2.47
CA PHE A 57 -3.91 3.79 -1.61
C PHE A 57 -3.08 2.51 -1.59
N SER A 58 -2.70 2.01 -2.77
CA SER A 58 -1.91 0.79 -2.88
C SER A 58 -0.52 0.93 -2.27
N GLN A 59 0.18 2.04 -2.52
CA GLN A 59 1.50 2.30 -1.92
C GLN A 59 1.43 2.26 -0.39
N ILE A 60 0.56 3.08 0.20
CA ILE A 60 0.51 3.24 1.66
C ILE A 60 0.08 1.93 2.32
N TRP A 61 -0.93 1.23 1.78
CA TRP A 61 -1.37 -0.05 2.34
C TRP A 61 -0.36 -1.17 2.16
N ALA A 62 0.33 -1.26 1.02
CA ALA A 62 1.38 -2.25 0.82
C ALA A 62 2.53 -2.07 1.83
N GLN A 63 2.99 -0.84 2.04
CA GLN A 63 4.03 -0.56 3.05
C GLN A 63 3.53 -0.89 4.46
N THR A 64 2.30 -0.50 4.78
CA THR A 64 1.72 -0.68 6.11
C THR A 64 1.57 -2.16 6.44
N ILE A 65 1.03 -2.95 5.51
CA ILE A 65 0.85 -4.39 5.71
C ILE A 65 2.21 -5.11 5.78
N ALA A 66 3.19 -4.72 4.96
CA ALA A 66 4.54 -5.27 5.05
C ALA A 66 5.15 -5.03 6.45
N GLU A 67 5.03 -3.82 6.99
CA GLU A 67 5.48 -3.50 8.36
C GLU A 67 4.68 -4.30 9.41
N PHE A 68 3.35 -4.41 9.26
CA PHE A 68 2.51 -5.19 10.16
C PHE A 68 2.94 -6.67 10.23
N LEU A 69 3.32 -7.25 9.08
CA LEU A 69 3.79 -8.63 8.96
C LEU A 69 5.29 -8.79 9.29
N GLY A 70 6.00 -7.72 9.62
CA GLY A 70 7.43 -7.75 9.92
C GLY A 70 8.35 -7.95 8.70
N ILE A 71 7.85 -7.71 7.47
CA ILE A 71 8.58 -7.90 6.22
C ILE A 71 9.30 -6.59 5.83
N LYS A 72 10.54 -6.44 6.30
CA LYS A 72 11.33 -5.21 6.14
C LYS A 72 11.89 -4.97 4.73
N THR A 73 11.86 -5.98 3.87
CA THR A 73 12.47 -5.93 2.52
C THR A 73 11.52 -5.41 1.45
N ILE A 74 10.25 -5.18 1.77
CA ILE A 74 9.28 -4.58 0.84
C ILE A 74 9.38 -3.05 0.92
N LYS A 75 9.61 -2.44 -0.23
CA LYS A 75 9.52 -0.99 -0.45
C LYS A 75 8.44 -0.72 -1.47
N SER A 76 7.57 0.24 -1.20
CA SER A 76 6.47 0.58 -2.11
C SER A 76 6.51 2.04 -2.56
N TYR A 77 6.15 2.24 -3.81
CA TYR A 77 6.15 3.51 -4.51
C TYR A 77 4.83 3.68 -5.27
N SER A 78 4.49 4.92 -5.61
CA SER A 78 3.40 5.22 -6.52
C SER A 78 3.85 6.13 -7.63
N GLY A 79 3.18 6.02 -8.78
CA GLY A 79 3.41 6.87 -9.94
C GLY A 79 2.13 7.14 -10.72
N GLY A 80 2.22 8.08 -11.64
CA GLY A 80 1.20 8.30 -12.66
C GLY A 80 1.77 8.88 -13.94
N THR A 81 1.09 8.61 -15.04
CA THR A 81 1.46 9.12 -16.36
C THR A 81 1.19 10.62 -16.49
N GLU A 82 0.27 11.15 -15.69
CA GLU A 82 -0.18 12.55 -15.66
C GLU A 82 -0.34 13.01 -14.20
N ALA A 83 0.74 12.95 -13.42
CA ALA A 83 0.69 13.18 -11.97
C ALA A 83 0.07 14.55 -11.60
N THR A 84 -0.89 14.51 -10.67
CA THR A 84 -1.55 15.68 -10.10
C THR A 84 -1.48 15.62 -8.57
N ALA A 85 -1.96 16.67 -7.90
CA ALA A 85 -2.05 16.70 -6.45
C ALA A 85 -2.83 15.49 -5.89
N VAL A 86 -2.40 15.00 -4.73
CA VAL A 86 -3.12 13.93 -4.00
C VAL A 86 -4.55 14.40 -3.75
N TYR A 87 -5.52 13.55 -4.09
CA TYR A 87 -6.91 13.90 -3.91
C TYR A 87 -7.27 13.91 -2.40
N PRO A 88 -7.88 14.98 -1.86
CA PRO A 88 -8.05 15.13 -0.41
C PRO A 88 -8.80 13.98 0.28
N SER A 89 -9.72 13.29 -0.42
CA SER A 89 -10.44 12.15 0.16
C SER A 89 -9.53 10.95 0.46
N VAL A 90 -8.38 10.82 -0.20
CA VAL A 90 -7.37 9.81 0.14
C VAL A 90 -6.84 10.08 1.55
N LEU A 91 -6.45 11.34 1.82
CA LEU A 91 -5.94 11.76 3.12
C LEU A 91 -6.99 11.56 4.22
N LYS A 92 -8.24 11.97 3.95
CA LYS A 92 -9.36 11.77 4.89
C LYS A 92 -9.62 10.30 5.20
N ALA A 93 -9.55 9.42 4.18
CA ALA A 93 -9.73 7.99 4.37
C ALA A 93 -8.64 7.40 5.28
N PHE A 94 -7.37 7.76 5.07
CA PHE A 94 -6.30 7.32 5.95
C PHE A 94 -6.43 7.87 7.37
N GLN A 95 -6.78 9.14 7.53
CA GLN A 95 -7.04 9.71 8.86
C GLN A 95 -8.18 8.98 9.58
N SER A 96 -9.24 8.57 8.88
CA SER A 96 -10.36 7.82 9.47
C SER A 96 -9.95 6.44 10.03
N VAL A 97 -8.86 5.87 9.53
CA VAL A 97 -8.27 4.62 10.02
C VAL A 97 -7.22 4.86 11.13
N GLY A 98 -6.85 6.13 11.35
CA GLY A 98 -5.92 6.55 12.39
C GLY A 98 -4.48 6.77 11.90
N PHE A 99 -4.28 7.03 10.61
CA PHE A 99 -3.01 7.55 10.13
C PHE A 99 -2.84 9.03 10.49
N SER A 100 -1.65 9.39 10.97
CA SER A 100 -1.25 10.78 11.16
C SER A 100 -0.67 11.34 9.87
N LEU A 101 -1.05 12.57 9.52
CA LEU A 101 -0.47 13.29 8.38
C LEU A 101 0.59 14.25 8.89
N GLY A 102 1.80 14.12 8.37
CA GLY A 102 2.88 15.08 8.55
C GLY A 102 3.13 15.82 7.23
N ARG A 103 3.11 17.15 7.26
CA ARG A 103 3.55 17.96 6.12
C ARG A 103 5.08 18.04 6.17
N LEU A 104 5.75 17.52 5.15
CA LEU A 104 7.22 17.46 5.10
C LEU A 104 7.85 18.78 4.65
N SER A 105 7.08 19.65 3.98
CA SER A 105 7.45 21.02 3.66
C SER A 105 6.21 21.88 3.45
N GLU A 106 6.26 23.13 3.92
CA GLU A 106 5.45 24.22 3.38
C GLU A 106 6.33 24.95 2.38
N ASN A 107 6.20 24.68 1.08
CA ASN A 107 6.87 25.50 0.09
C ASN A 107 5.83 26.04 -0.89
N GLU A 108 5.69 27.36 -0.80
CA GLU A 108 5.00 28.38 -1.62
C GLU A 108 3.46 28.39 -1.67
#